data_AF-A0A0F9RMU9-F1
#
_entry.id   AF-A0A0F9RMU9-F1
#
_cell.length_a   1.000
_cell.length_b   1.000
_cell.length_c   1.000
_cell.angle_alpha   90.00
_cell.angle_beta   90.00
_cell.angle_gamma   90.00
#
_symmetry.space_group_name_H-M   'P 1'
#
loop_
_entity.id
_entity.type
_entity.pdbx_description
1 polymer ?
#
loop_
_entity_poly.entity_id
_entity_poly.type
_entity_poly.pdbx_seq_one_letter_code
_entity_poly.pdbx_strand_id
1 'polypeptide(L)' 'MKCCICKKEIKPDVTGWDEGNNAQPIADGRCCNDCNNIKVIPERISRIYG' A
#
# COMPACT_ATOMS: atom_id res chain seq x y z
N MET A 1 -0.03 -4.76 -12.36
CA MET A 1 1.26 -4.81 -11.59
C MET A 1 1.09 -5.64 -10.30
N LYS A 2 2.16 -6.15 -9.67
CA LYS A 2 2.07 -6.90 -8.39
C LYS A 2 2.40 -6.02 -7.18
N CYS A 3 1.63 -6.16 -6.10
CA CYS A 3 1.88 -5.53 -4.81
C CYS A 3 3.22 -5.98 -4.23
N CYS A 4 4.12 -5.06 -3.89
CA CYS A 4 5.43 -5.41 -3.33
C CYS A 4 5.35 -6.11 -1.96
N ILE A 5 4.24 -5.96 -1.23
CA ILE A 5 4.03 -6.54 0.11
C ILE A 5 3.40 -7.93 0.03
N CYS A 6 2.21 -8.07 -0.55
CA CYS A 6 1.48 -9.34 -0.56
C CYS A 6 1.65 -10.18 -1.83
N LYS A 7 2.38 -9.64 -2.83
CA LYS A 7 2.66 -10.27 -4.13
C LYS A 7 1.43 -10.60 -5.00
N LYS A 8 0.21 -10.22 -4.56
CA LYS A 8 -1.02 -10.27 -5.36
C LYS A 8 -1.08 -9.12 -6.38
N GLU A 9 -1.90 -9.26 -7.41
CA GLU A 9 -2.13 -8.17 -8.36
C GLU A 9 -2.77 -6.95 -7.67
N ILE A 10 -2.32 -5.77 -8.07
CA ILE A 10 -2.96 -4.50 -7.70
C ILE A 10 -4.18 -4.35 -8.61
N LYS A 11 -5.36 -4.28 -7.98
CA LYS A 11 -6.63 -4.04 -8.67
C LYS A 11 -6.87 -2.53 -8.77
N PRO A 12 -7.53 -2.06 -9.84
CA PRO A 12 -8.00 -0.69 -9.91
C PRO A 12 -8.91 -0.34 -8.73
N ASP A 13 -8.87 0.91 -8.29
CA ASP A 13 -9.84 1.43 -7.33
C ASP A 13 -11.15 1.89 -8.01
N VAL A 14 -12.06 2.47 -7.21
CA VAL A 14 -13.37 2.93 -7.68
C VAL A 14 -13.30 4.09 -8.69
N THR A 15 -12.17 4.78 -8.77
CA THR A 15 -11.92 5.85 -9.74
C THR A 15 -11.22 5.33 -11.01
N GLY A 16 -10.86 4.04 -11.03
CA GLY A 16 -10.13 3.41 -12.12
C GLY A 16 -8.61 3.49 -11.97
N TRP A 17 -8.08 3.99 -10.85
CA TRP A 17 -6.64 4.08 -10.61
C TRP A 17 -6.02 2.71 -10.31
N ASP A 18 -5.01 2.29 -11.08
CA ASP A 18 -4.44 0.94 -11.04
C ASP A 18 -2.94 0.85 -10.71
N GLU A 19 -2.26 1.98 -10.45
CA GLU A 19 -0.83 1.99 -10.08
C GLU A 19 -0.56 1.71 -8.58
N GLY A 20 -1.61 1.50 -7.78
CA GLY A 20 -1.52 1.20 -6.35
C GLY A 20 -1.11 2.40 -5.49
N ASN A 21 -0.57 2.15 -4.30
CA ASN A 21 -0.19 3.15 -3.30
C ASN A 21 1.31 3.09 -3.02
N ASN A 22 1.90 4.18 -2.53
CA ASN A 22 3.26 4.16 -1.98
C ASN A 22 3.33 3.15 -0.82
N ALA A 23 4.25 2.19 -0.88
CA ALA A 23 4.41 1.15 0.14
C ALA A 23 5.29 1.57 1.33
N GLN A 24 5.89 2.76 1.29
CA GLN A 24 6.69 3.28 2.37
C GLN A 24 5.85 3.57 3.62
N PRO A 25 6.36 3.24 4.82
CA PRO A 25 7.75 2.83 5.07
C PRO A 25 7.94 1.32 5.27
N ILE A 26 6.95 0.50 4.89
CA ILE A 26 6.99 -0.96 5.06
C ILE A 26 7.90 -1.63 4.02
N ALA A 27 7.88 -1.14 2.78
CA ALA A 27 8.68 -1.67 1.69
C ALA A 27 8.91 -0.62 0.58
N ASP A 28 9.95 -0.81 -0.23
CA ASP A 28 10.19 -0.01 -1.43
C ASP A 28 9.26 -0.45 -2.58
N GLY A 29 8.58 0.53 -3.21
CA GLY A 29 7.69 0.32 -4.37
C GLY A 29 6.21 0.62 -4.12
N ARG A 30 5.33 -0.10 -4.84
CA ARG A 30 3.87 0.10 -4.82
C ARG A 30 3.13 -1.06 -4.15
N CYS A 31 2.06 -0.77 -3.41
CA CYS A 31 1.21 -1.75 -2.75
C CYS A 31 -0.28 -1.60 -3.09
N CYS A 32 -1.06 -2.68 -2.96
CA CYS A 32 -2.51 -2.65 -3.16
C CYS A 32 -3.24 -1.90 -2.04
N ASN A 33 -4.51 -1.53 -2.26
CA ASN A 33 -5.34 -0.83 -1.28
C ASN A 33 -5.44 -1.57 0.06
N ASP A 34 -5.60 -2.89 0.03
CA ASP A 34 -5.67 -3.69 1.26
C ASP A 34 -4.40 -3.55 2.10
N CYS A 35 -3.22 -3.71 1.47
CA CYS A 35 -1.95 -3.57 2.16
C CYS A 35 -1.71 -2.13 2.64
N ASN A 36 -2.14 -1.15 1.85
CA ASN A 36 -2.05 0.26 2.23
C ASN A 36 -2.86 0.52 3.51
N ASN A 37 -4.11 0.05 3.56
CA ASN A 37 -5.03 0.30 4.67
C ASN A 37 -4.66 -0.46 5.95
N ILE A 38 -4.21 -1.73 5.83
CA ILE A 38 -3.99 -2.57 7.02
C ILE A 38 -2.53 -2.59 7.50
N LYS A 39 -1.57 -2.13 6.70
CA LYS A 39 -0.14 -2.14 7.07
C LYS A 39 0.52 -0.77 6.94
N VAL A 40 0.42 -0.15 5.78
CA VAL A 40 1.22 1.04 5.47
C VAL A 40 0.73 2.28 6.21
N ILE A 41 -0.57 2.58 6.16
CA ILE A 41 -1.16 3.72 6.89
C ILE A 41 -0.95 3.56 8.41
N PRO A 42 -1.26 2.41 9.04
CA PRO A 42 -0.99 2.21 10.46
C PRO A 42 0.47 2.46 10.85
N GLU A 43 1.43 1.96 10.07
CA GLU A 43 2.85 2.18 10.32
C GLU A 43 3.24 3.67 10.18
N ARG A 44 2.69 4.38 9.19
CA ARG A 44 2.92 5.84 9.05
C ARG A 44 2.45 6.60 10.28
N ILE A 45 1.26 6.28 10.77
CA ILE A 45 0.69 6.89 11.98
C ILE A 45 1.57 6.55 13.19
N SER A 46 1.97 5.28 13.32
CA SER A 46 2.87 4.81 14.38
C SER A 46 4.17 5.61 14.43
N ARG A 47 4.81 5.91 13.30
CA ARG A 47 6.06 6.71 13.28
C ARG A 47 5.90 8.18 13.65
N ILE A 48 4.68 8.71 13.61
CA ILE A 48 4.40 10.10 14.00
C ILE A 48 4.11 10.19 15.50
N TYR A 49 3.44 9.17 16.07
CA TYR A 49 2.90 9.22 17.44
C TYR A 49 3.51 8.21 18.42
N GLY A 50 4.33 7.27 17.94
CA GLY A 50 4.97 6.21 18.72
C GLY A 50 6.41 6.49 19.10
#